data_AF-A0A0D9XNF8-F1
#
_entry.id   AF-A0A0D9XNF8-F1
#
_cell.length_a   1.000
_cell.length_b   1.000
_cell.length_c   1.000
_cell.angle_alpha   90.00
_cell.angle_beta   90.00
_cell.angle_gamma   90.00
#
_symmetry.space_group_name_H-M   'P 1'
#
loop_
_entity.id
_entity.type
_entity.pdbx_description
1 polymer ?
#
loop_
_entity_poly.entity_id
_entity_poly.type
_entity_poly.pdbx_seq_one_letter_code
_entity_poly.pdbx_strand_id
1 'polypeptide(L)'
;MAASFHKLHRFKGKSVYRDVHKQRRSKTHSGANNQTRQGSVASDLSMDAGDDISETSPEHLVLVHGAGHGAWCWFRLLYLLQNSGHRVSTIDLAGAAGSLVDPNDVRSFDDYIAPLLNLMAALPDGEKVILVGHSAGGLSVTHAMHLFGDRIKQAIFIAAAMLQFGFQTEQDIKDCVPDLSEHGDVYDLTFGLGDDHPPTSVAIRKEFQRIILYQQSPQEDSALASILLRSWPTALTTARFGSADGVESAIDRVRRVYIKTVNDRMVKPEQQEAMIRRWPPSEVMTIDTDHSPFFSAPEHLCALILKSL
;
A
#
# COMPACT_ATOMS: atom_id res chain seq x y z
N MET A 1 -20.71 -18.10 4.44
CA MET A 1 -20.07 -16.79 4.65
C MET A 1 -20.54 -15.68 3.70
N ALA A 2 -21.04 -15.97 2.49
CA ALA A 2 -21.70 -14.96 1.62
C ALA A 2 -22.89 -14.24 2.29
N ALA A 3 -23.57 -14.91 3.23
CA ALA A 3 -24.72 -14.36 3.97
C ALA A 3 -24.34 -13.38 5.10
N SER A 4 -23.13 -13.47 5.69
CA SER A 4 -22.71 -12.55 6.76
C SER A 4 -22.13 -11.24 6.21
N PHE A 5 -21.49 -11.28 5.03
CA PHE A 5 -21.06 -10.06 4.33
C PHE A 5 -22.21 -9.32 3.64
N HIS A 6 -23.29 -10.01 3.26
CA HIS A 6 -24.48 -9.39 2.65
C HIS A 6 -25.24 -8.42 3.58
N LYS A 7 -25.06 -8.50 4.91
CA LYS A 7 -25.77 -7.65 5.87
C LYS A 7 -25.16 -6.26 6.06
N LEU A 8 -23.94 -5.99 5.60
CA LEU A 8 -23.27 -4.68 5.81
C LEU A 8 -23.66 -3.58 4.80
N HIS A 9 -24.30 -3.89 3.68
CA HIS A 9 -24.43 -2.94 2.54
C HIS A 9 -25.69 -2.07 2.50
N ARG A 10 -26.36 -1.81 3.64
CA ARG A 10 -27.59 -1.00 3.67
C ARG A 10 -27.50 0.27 4.53
N PHE A 11 -26.60 1.21 4.25
CA PHE A 11 -26.80 2.61 4.65
C PHE A 11 -26.18 3.60 3.64
N LYS A 12 -26.98 4.55 3.16
CA LYS A 12 -26.66 5.57 2.14
C LYS A 12 -26.53 6.97 2.76
N GLY A 13 -25.57 7.75 2.24
CA GLY A 13 -25.58 9.22 2.14
C GLY A 13 -24.92 9.97 3.31
N LYS A 14 -24.24 11.12 3.16
CA LYS A 14 -23.97 12.06 2.04
C LYS A 14 -22.64 12.78 2.33
N SER A 15 -21.87 13.07 1.29
CA SER A 15 -20.62 13.86 1.32
C SER A 15 -20.90 15.37 1.37
N VAL A 16 -20.07 16.12 2.13
CA VAL A 16 -19.94 17.58 2.02
C VAL A 16 -18.46 17.93 2.11
N TYR A 17 -17.83 18.20 0.96
CA TYR A 17 -16.52 18.85 0.85
C TYR A 17 -16.69 20.38 0.87
N ARG A 18 -15.75 21.10 1.48
CA ARG A 18 -15.61 22.56 1.36
C ARG A 18 -14.19 22.94 1.01
N ASP A 19 -14.07 23.70 -0.09
CA ASP A 19 -12.90 24.41 -0.58
C ASP A 19 -12.38 25.45 0.41
N VAL A 20 -11.05 25.58 0.51
CA VAL A 20 -10.40 26.87 0.81
C VAL A 20 -9.14 27.01 -0.03
N HIS A 21 -9.09 28.08 -0.83
CA HIS A 21 -7.97 28.45 -1.68
C HIS A 21 -7.38 29.79 -1.23
N LYS A 22 -6.05 29.88 -1.29
CA LYS A 22 -5.16 31.05 -1.45
C LYS A 22 -5.03 32.05 -0.29
N GLN A 23 -3.78 32.28 0.11
CA GLN A 23 -3.13 33.59 -0.11
C GLN A 23 -1.59 33.52 -0.12
N ARG A 24 -1.03 34.17 -1.15
CA ARG A 24 0.40 34.44 -1.40
C ARG A 24 0.99 35.42 -0.37
N ARG A 25 2.31 35.36 -0.15
CA ARG A 25 3.17 36.56 -0.25
C ARG A 25 4.66 36.23 -0.41
N SER A 26 5.22 36.85 -1.45
CA SER A 26 6.63 36.93 -1.83
C SER A 26 7.47 37.74 -0.85
N LYS A 27 8.75 37.39 -0.66
CA LYS A 27 9.84 38.36 -0.50
C LYS A 27 11.15 37.82 -1.10
N THR A 28 11.68 38.61 -2.02
CA THR A 28 12.99 38.56 -2.65
C THR A 28 14.08 39.07 -1.71
N HIS A 29 15.28 38.46 -1.71
CA HIS A 29 16.54 39.21 -1.59
C HIS A 29 17.74 38.45 -2.18
N SER A 30 18.64 39.25 -2.74
CA SER A 30 19.78 38.97 -3.60
C SER A 30 21.12 38.94 -2.85
N GLY A 31 22.13 38.30 -3.43
CA GLY A 31 23.57 38.51 -3.14
C GLY A 31 24.38 37.23 -3.44
N ALA A 32 25.00 37.07 -4.61
CA ALA A 32 26.31 37.58 -5.07
C ALA A 32 27.50 36.64 -4.77
N ASN A 33 28.07 36.10 -5.88
CA ASN A 33 29.42 35.63 -6.20
C ASN A 33 30.50 35.52 -5.09
N ASN A 34 31.30 34.44 -5.10
CA ASN A 34 32.57 34.45 -5.84
C ASN A 34 33.25 33.07 -5.98
N GLN A 35 34.00 32.92 -7.08
CA GLN A 35 34.87 31.81 -7.45
C GLN A 35 36.17 31.79 -6.62
N THR A 36 36.79 30.62 -6.45
CA THR A 36 38.21 30.40 -6.84
C THR A 36 38.59 28.92 -6.93
N ARG A 37 39.39 28.61 -7.96
CA ARG A 37 40.04 27.33 -8.30
C ARG A 37 41.37 27.15 -7.56
N GLN A 38 41.76 25.89 -7.35
CA GLN A 38 43.10 25.24 -7.52
C GLN A 38 43.03 23.89 -6.78
N GLY A 39 43.58 22.74 -7.20
CA GLY A 39 44.47 22.38 -8.30
C GLY A 39 45.43 21.27 -7.82
N SER A 40 45.48 20.16 -8.57
CA SER A 40 46.45 19.03 -8.54
C SER A 40 46.33 17.95 -7.45
N VAL A 41 46.76 16.68 -7.62
CA VAL A 41 46.89 15.64 -8.69
C VAL A 41 47.60 14.47 -7.99
N ALA A 42 47.18 13.22 -8.27
CA ALA A 42 47.85 11.91 -8.14
C ALA A 42 46.99 10.91 -7.34
N SER A 43 46.76 9.67 -7.74
CA SER A 43 47.20 8.89 -8.91
C SER A 43 46.38 7.60 -8.96
N ASP A 44 46.02 7.21 -10.18
CA ASP A 44 45.61 5.92 -10.73
C ASP A 44 45.49 4.69 -9.80
N LEU A 45 44.30 4.07 -9.87
CA LEU A 45 44.08 2.61 -10.00
C LEU A 45 42.59 2.39 -10.34
N SER A 46 42.19 2.61 -11.60
CA SER A 46 40.85 2.25 -12.08
C SER A 46 40.89 0.87 -12.73
N MET A 47 40.36 -0.13 -12.03
CA MET A 47 39.91 -1.38 -12.63
C MET A 47 38.61 -1.09 -13.39
N ASP A 48 38.62 -1.42 -14.67
CA ASP A 48 37.49 -1.36 -15.58
C ASP A 48 36.42 -2.38 -15.13
N ALA A 49 35.34 -1.88 -14.53
CA ALA A 49 34.11 -2.62 -14.31
C ALA A 49 33.00 -1.85 -15.04
N GLY A 50 32.85 -2.17 -16.32
CA GLY A 50 31.67 -1.80 -17.09
C GLY A 50 30.45 -2.56 -16.60
N ASP A 51 29.80 -2.01 -15.58
CA ASP A 51 28.35 -2.15 -15.40
C ASP A 51 27.78 -0.73 -15.52
N ASP A 52 27.10 -0.46 -16.62
CA ASP A 52 26.29 0.73 -16.82
C ASP A 52 25.04 0.62 -15.92
N ILE A 53 25.25 0.74 -14.62
CA ILE A 53 24.18 0.99 -13.67
C ILE A 53 23.76 2.42 -13.96
N SER A 54 22.73 2.60 -14.78
CA SER A 54 22.07 3.90 -14.89
C SER A 54 21.74 4.34 -13.48
N GLU A 55 22.46 5.33 -12.94
CA GLU A 55 22.19 5.91 -11.62
C GLU A 55 20.78 6.53 -11.70
N THR A 56 19.77 5.74 -11.36
CA THR A 56 18.42 6.24 -11.23
C THR A 56 18.43 7.26 -10.11
N SER A 57 17.84 8.44 -10.38
CA SER A 57 17.80 9.50 -9.37
C SER A 57 17.07 8.98 -8.11
N PRO A 58 17.52 9.34 -6.90
CA PRO A 58 16.88 8.90 -5.66
C PRO A 58 15.37 9.19 -5.62
N GLU A 59 14.57 8.15 -5.80
CA GLU A 59 13.12 8.20 -5.60
C GLU A 59 12.72 8.17 -4.11
N HIS A 60 11.51 8.67 -3.82
CA HIS A 60 10.87 8.54 -2.51
C HIS A 60 9.74 7.51 -2.57
N LEU A 61 9.93 6.36 -1.93
CA LEU A 61 8.95 5.29 -1.84
C LEU A 61 8.18 5.37 -0.52
N VAL A 62 6.85 5.28 -0.59
CA VAL A 62 5.97 5.19 0.59
C VAL A 62 5.30 3.82 0.60
N LEU A 63 5.62 3.02 1.61
CA LEU A 63 5.17 1.63 1.72
C LEU A 63 3.93 1.54 2.61
N VAL A 64 2.84 0.98 2.06
CA VAL A 64 1.51 0.91 2.67
C VAL A 64 1.14 -0.55 2.90
N HIS A 65 1.03 -0.94 4.17
CA HIS A 65 0.78 -2.32 4.58
C HIS A 65 -0.65 -2.80 4.28
N GLY A 66 -0.82 -4.12 4.26
CA GLY A 66 -2.12 -4.79 4.17
C GLY A 66 -2.88 -4.85 5.50
N ALA A 67 -4.09 -5.42 5.45
CA ALA A 67 -4.93 -5.62 6.63
C ALA A 67 -4.20 -6.45 7.71
N GLY A 68 -4.36 -6.04 8.97
CA GLY A 68 -3.79 -6.69 10.15
C GLY A 68 -2.29 -6.48 10.36
N HIS A 69 -1.57 -6.02 9.33
CA HIS A 69 -0.16 -5.66 9.40
C HIS A 69 0.03 -4.20 9.87
N GLY A 70 1.29 -3.78 9.93
CA GLY A 70 1.73 -2.41 10.21
C GLY A 70 3.04 -2.13 9.48
N ALA A 71 3.64 -0.97 9.74
CA ALA A 71 4.91 -0.56 9.14
C ALA A 71 6.04 -1.59 9.34
N TRP A 72 5.97 -2.35 10.44
CA TRP A 72 6.91 -3.40 10.82
C TRP A 72 7.11 -4.49 9.76
N CYS A 73 6.11 -4.78 8.92
CA CYS A 73 6.24 -5.84 7.92
C CYS A 73 7.27 -5.50 6.83
N TRP A 74 7.58 -4.22 6.67
CA TRP A 74 8.50 -3.71 5.66
C TRP A 74 9.95 -3.69 6.10
N PHE A 75 10.32 -4.15 7.30
CA PHE A 75 11.64 -3.89 7.87
C PHE A 75 12.82 -4.30 6.97
N ARG A 76 12.73 -5.44 6.26
CA ARG A 76 13.75 -5.88 5.29
C ARG A 76 13.74 -5.02 4.03
N LEU A 77 12.55 -4.77 3.48
CA LEU A 77 12.40 -3.99 2.25
C LEU A 77 12.83 -2.53 2.45
N LEU A 78 12.55 -1.95 3.62
CA LEU A 78 13.04 -0.65 4.06
C LEU A 78 14.57 -0.58 3.96
N TYR A 79 15.26 -1.54 4.57
CA TYR A 79 16.73 -1.62 4.53
C TYR A 79 17.25 -1.77 3.09
N LEU A 80 16.67 -2.70 2.32
CA LEU A 80 17.13 -2.99 0.96
C LEU A 80 16.98 -1.78 0.03
N LEU A 81 15.81 -1.12 0.03
CA LEU A 81 15.55 0.05 -0.80
C LEU A 81 16.39 1.27 -0.40
N GLN A 82 16.64 1.46 0.91
CA GLN A 82 17.54 2.52 1.39
C GLN A 82 18.99 2.26 0.96
N ASN A 83 19.46 1.01 1.02
CA ASN A 83 20.79 0.64 0.53
C ASN A 83 20.93 0.78 -0.99
N SER A 84 19.82 0.75 -1.74
CA SER A 84 19.80 1.07 -3.17
C SER A 84 19.76 2.58 -3.47
N GLY A 85 19.87 3.44 -2.44
CA GLY A 85 19.96 4.89 -2.61
C GLY A 85 18.62 5.63 -2.60
N HIS A 86 17.51 4.96 -2.30
CA HIS A 86 16.19 5.58 -2.27
C HIS A 86 15.78 6.06 -0.88
N ARG A 87 14.92 7.08 -0.83
CA ARG A 87 14.24 7.46 0.41
C ARG A 87 13.03 6.57 0.59
N VAL A 88 12.81 6.06 1.79
CA VAL A 88 11.70 5.16 2.08
C VAL A 88 10.97 5.63 3.33
N SER A 89 9.66 5.81 3.21
CA SER A 89 8.74 6.02 4.33
C SER A 89 7.86 4.79 4.50
N THR A 90 7.84 4.21 5.69
CA THR A 90 6.86 3.19 6.09
C THR A 90 5.86 3.84 7.02
N ILE A 91 4.57 3.55 6.84
CA ILE A 91 3.50 4.16 7.65
C ILE A 91 2.68 3.07 8.35
N ASP A 92 2.15 3.40 9.52
CA ASP A 92 1.07 2.64 10.15
C ASP A 92 -0.26 3.34 9.84
N LEU A 93 -1.18 2.62 9.20
CA LEU A 93 -2.56 3.06 9.03
C LEU A 93 -3.31 3.01 10.38
N ALA A 94 -4.45 3.70 10.50
CA ALA A 94 -5.16 3.74 11.77
C ALA A 94 -5.66 2.33 12.16
N GLY A 95 -5.47 1.95 13.43
CA GLY A 95 -5.79 0.58 13.90
C GLY A 95 -4.68 -0.45 13.69
N ALA A 96 -3.58 -0.11 12.98
CA ALA A 96 -2.42 -0.99 12.81
C ALA A 96 -1.62 -1.16 14.11
N ALA A 97 -0.64 -2.08 14.11
CA ALA A 97 0.16 -2.43 15.29
C ALA A 97 0.89 -1.24 15.93
N GLY A 98 1.47 -0.35 15.12
CA GLY A 98 2.13 0.87 15.59
C GLY A 98 1.18 2.06 15.83
N SER A 99 -0.11 1.90 15.56
CA SER A 99 -1.10 2.96 15.75
C SER A 99 -1.53 3.10 17.21
N LEU A 100 -1.71 4.35 17.65
CA LEU A 100 -2.34 4.66 18.95
C LEU A 100 -3.87 4.52 18.91
N VAL A 101 -4.46 4.36 17.71
CA VAL A 101 -5.90 4.20 17.53
C VAL A 101 -6.24 2.72 17.65
N ASP A 102 -7.22 2.39 18.51
CA ASP A 102 -7.76 1.04 18.59
C ASP A 102 -8.50 0.71 17.27
N PRO A 103 -8.27 -0.47 16.65
CA PRO A 103 -8.97 -0.84 15.42
C PRO A 103 -10.50 -0.85 15.56
N ASN A 104 -11.04 -1.01 16.76
CA ASN A 104 -12.48 -0.97 17.02
C ASN A 104 -13.08 0.44 16.99
N ASP A 105 -12.24 1.48 17.06
CA ASP A 105 -12.65 2.87 17.03
C ASP A 105 -12.56 3.51 15.64
N VAL A 106 -12.00 2.82 14.66
CA VAL A 106 -11.95 3.27 13.26
C VAL A 106 -13.32 3.05 12.61
N ARG A 107 -14.03 4.13 12.26
CA ARG A 107 -15.45 4.07 11.84
C ARG A 107 -15.66 4.20 10.33
N SER A 108 -14.69 4.77 9.62
CA SER A 108 -14.76 4.95 8.17
C SER A 108 -13.46 4.58 7.48
N PHE A 109 -13.51 4.37 6.16
CA PHE A 109 -12.29 4.17 5.38
C PHE A 109 -11.39 5.41 5.40
N ASP A 110 -11.95 6.62 5.46
CA ASP A 110 -11.18 7.86 5.55
C ASP A 110 -10.41 7.94 6.89
N ASP A 111 -11.01 7.51 8.00
CA ASP A 111 -10.32 7.39 9.29
C ASP A 111 -9.15 6.40 9.21
N TYR A 112 -9.38 5.26 8.54
CA TYR A 112 -8.36 4.21 8.36
C TYR A 112 -7.12 4.74 7.63
N ILE A 113 -7.33 5.50 6.55
CA ILE A 113 -6.24 5.97 5.68
C ILE A 113 -5.69 7.35 6.04
N ALA A 114 -6.25 8.03 7.05
CA ALA A 114 -5.83 9.37 7.45
C ALA A 114 -4.30 9.52 7.60
N PRO A 115 -3.54 8.56 8.16
CA PRO A 115 -2.07 8.66 8.22
C PRO A 115 -1.40 8.81 6.85
N LEU A 116 -1.87 8.07 5.84
CA LEU A 116 -1.35 8.18 4.47
C LEU A 116 -1.71 9.55 3.86
N LEU A 117 -2.95 9.99 4.01
CA LEU A 117 -3.39 11.28 3.46
C LEU A 117 -2.64 12.45 4.08
N ASN A 118 -2.38 12.39 5.39
CA ASN A 118 -1.58 13.38 6.10
C ASN A 118 -0.14 13.42 5.59
N LEU A 119 0.48 12.26 5.35
CA LEU A 119 1.81 12.20 4.74
C LEU A 119 1.81 12.84 3.35
N MET A 120 0.84 12.48 2.49
CA MET A 120 0.73 13.01 1.13
C MET A 120 0.52 14.53 1.11
N ALA A 121 -0.30 15.06 2.03
CA ALA A 121 -0.55 16.49 2.17
C ALA A 121 0.67 17.26 2.70
N ALA A 122 1.54 16.61 3.48
CA ALA A 122 2.75 17.20 4.05
C ALA A 122 3.96 17.17 3.10
N LEU A 123 3.85 16.55 1.92
CA LEU A 123 4.92 16.53 0.94
C LEU A 123 5.29 17.95 0.48
N PRO A 124 6.60 18.28 0.35
CA PRO A 124 7.04 19.54 -0.23
C PRO A 124 6.43 19.81 -1.61
N ASP A 125 6.24 21.08 -1.94
CA ASP A 125 5.71 21.47 -3.25
C ASP A 125 6.63 20.97 -4.38
N GLY A 126 6.02 20.29 -5.35
CA GLY A 126 6.73 19.69 -6.49
C GLY A 126 7.34 18.33 -6.21
N GLU A 127 7.36 17.86 -4.95
CA GLU A 127 7.80 16.48 -4.65
C GLU A 127 6.76 15.47 -5.13
N LYS A 128 7.22 14.41 -5.79
CA LYS A 128 6.41 13.24 -6.15
C LYS A 128 6.96 12.00 -5.48
N VAL A 129 6.06 11.10 -5.09
CA VAL A 129 6.41 9.83 -4.45
C VAL A 129 5.96 8.64 -5.27
N ILE A 130 6.51 7.49 -4.97
CA ILE A 130 6.09 6.19 -5.47
C ILE A 130 5.35 5.49 -4.33
N LEU A 131 4.05 5.23 -4.53
CA LEU A 131 3.25 4.50 -3.54
C LEU A 131 3.37 3.01 -3.78
N VAL A 132 3.66 2.23 -2.73
CA VAL A 132 3.74 0.77 -2.80
C VAL A 132 2.71 0.19 -1.84
N GLY A 133 1.65 -0.40 -2.36
CA GLY A 133 0.57 -0.98 -1.58
C GLY A 133 0.61 -2.50 -1.59
N HIS A 134 0.56 -3.13 -0.42
CA HIS A 134 0.39 -4.57 -0.28
C HIS A 134 -1.04 -4.93 0.11
N SER A 135 -1.58 -6.00 -0.49
CA SER A 135 -2.89 -6.55 -0.10
C SER A 135 -3.97 -5.45 -0.03
N ALA A 136 -4.73 -5.38 1.06
CA ALA A 136 -5.75 -4.34 1.26
C ALA A 136 -5.21 -2.90 1.24
N GLY A 137 -3.90 -2.68 1.43
CA GLY A 137 -3.25 -1.38 1.27
C GLY A 137 -3.36 -0.81 -0.15
N GLY A 138 -3.64 -1.65 -1.15
CA GLY A 138 -3.96 -1.20 -2.51
C GLY A 138 -5.20 -0.30 -2.60
N LEU A 139 -6.19 -0.49 -1.71
CA LEU A 139 -7.34 0.43 -1.61
C LEU A 139 -6.89 1.82 -1.16
N SER A 140 -5.99 1.90 -0.18
CA SER A 140 -5.44 3.15 0.35
C SER A 140 -4.60 3.88 -0.71
N VAL A 141 -3.77 3.13 -1.44
CA VAL A 141 -2.99 3.66 -2.58
C VAL A 141 -3.92 4.22 -3.65
N THR A 142 -4.95 3.47 -4.03
CA THR A 142 -5.90 3.92 -5.06
C THR A 142 -6.67 5.17 -4.63
N HIS A 143 -7.09 5.25 -3.37
CA HIS A 143 -7.73 6.45 -2.84
C HIS A 143 -6.79 7.66 -2.86
N ALA A 144 -5.53 7.49 -2.45
CA ALA A 144 -4.53 8.54 -2.52
C ALA A 144 -4.28 9.00 -3.97
N MET A 145 -4.35 8.09 -4.95
CA MET A 145 -4.24 8.45 -6.38
C MET A 145 -5.39 9.37 -6.85
N HIS A 146 -6.61 9.18 -6.36
CA HIS A 146 -7.73 10.09 -6.66
C HIS A 146 -7.51 11.50 -6.10
N LEU A 147 -6.90 11.61 -4.92
CA LEU A 147 -6.74 12.89 -4.22
C LEU A 147 -5.43 13.63 -4.55
N PHE A 148 -4.36 12.88 -4.80
CA PHE A 148 -2.98 13.38 -4.90
C PHE A 148 -2.26 12.87 -6.16
N GLY A 149 -3.00 12.61 -7.25
CA GLY A 149 -2.42 12.05 -8.48
C GLY A 149 -1.30 12.89 -9.09
N ASP A 150 -1.26 14.21 -8.85
CA ASP A 150 -0.17 15.09 -9.27
C ASP A 150 1.12 14.92 -8.44
N ARG A 151 1.00 14.43 -7.21
CA ARG A 151 2.08 14.13 -6.25
C ARG A 151 2.52 12.66 -6.27
N ILE A 152 1.96 11.83 -7.15
CA ILE A 152 2.29 10.42 -7.26
C ILE A 152 2.94 10.18 -8.63
N LYS A 153 4.20 9.74 -8.63
CA LYS A 153 4.93 9.37 -9.85
C LYS A 153 4.45 8.02 -10.37
N GLN A 154 4.26 7.07 -9.46
CA GLN A 154 3.90 5.69 -9.77
C GLN A 154 3.22 5.02 -8.57
N ALA A 155 2.34 4.06 -8.85
CA ALA A 155 1.76 3.16 -7.86
C ALA A 155 2.15 1.71 -8.16
N ILE A 156 2.69 1.01 -7.16
CA ILE A 156 3.08 -0.40 -7.22
C ILE A 156 2.15 -1.20 -6.32
N PHE A 157 1.49 -2.21 -6.86
CA PHE A 157 0.53 -3.08 -6.18
C PHE A 157 1.14 -4.46 -5.99
N ILE A 158 1.35 -4.90 -4.75
CA ILE A 158 1.93 -6.22 -4.42
C ILE A 158 0.82 -7.11 -3.88
N ALA A 159 0.38 -8.09 -4.66
CA ALA A 159 -0.74 -8.96 -4.30
C ALA A 159 -1.96 -8.18 -3.77
N ALA A 160 -2.20 -6.99 -4.33
CA ALA A 160 -2.99 -5.95 -3.69
C ALA A 160 -4.38 -5.77 -4.31
N ALA A 161 -5.30 -5.27 -3.48
CA ALA A 161 -6.60 -4.80 -3.91
C ALA A 161 -6.44 -3.65 -4.92
N MET A 162 -6.67 -3.90 -6.21
CA MET A 162 -6.53 -2.93 -7.28
C MET A 162 -7.91 -2.67 -7.93
N LEU A 163 -8.73 -1.88 -7.23
CA LEU A 163 -10.07 -1.50 -7.64
C LEU A 163 -10.13 0.00 -7.92
N GLN A 164 -10.38 0.41 -9.17
CA GLN A 164 -10.34 1.80 -9.61
C GLN A 164 -11.15 2.78 -8.74
N PHE A 165 -12.30 2.34 -8.21
CA PHE A 165 -13.22 3.16 -7.42
C PHE A 165 -13.57 2.53 -6.05
N GLY A 166 -12.80 1.54 -5.60
CA GLY A 166 -13.14 0.73 -4.43
C GLY A 166 -14.35 -0.19 -4.67
N PHE A 167 -15.07 -0.54 -3.61
CA PHE A 167 -16.18 -1.50 -3.65
C PHE A 167 -17.46 -0.86 -4.17
N GLN A 168 -17.63 -0.73 -5.49
CA GLN A 168 -18.84 -0.13 -6.08
C GLN A 168 -19.96 -1.15 -6.29
N THR A 169 -19.59 -2.36 -6.70
CA THR A 169 -20.47 -3.43 -7.17
C THR A 169 -20.25 -4.72 -6.36
N GLU A 170 -21.17 -5.67 -6.47
CA GLU A 170 -20.96 -7.02 -5.92
C GLU A 170 -19.77 -7.74 -6.55
N GLN A 171 -19.45 -7.42 -7.81
CA GLN A 171 -18.29 -8.01 -8.48
C GLN A 171 -16.98 -7.53 -7.86
N ASP A 172 -16.91 -6.27 -7.41
CA ASP A 172 -15.73 -5.76 -6.68
C ASP A 172 -15.49 -6.53 -5.39
N ILE A 173 -16.57 -6.92 -4.69
CA ILE A 173 -16.47 -7.73 -3.48
C ILE A 173 -15.94 -9.13 -3.84
N LYS A 174 -16.49 -9.77 -4.88
CA LYS A 174 -16.06 -11.12 -5.33
C LYS A 174 -14.59 -11.14 -5.75
N ASP A 175 -14.15 -10.12 -6.47
CA ASP A 175 -12.79 -10.07 -7.00
C ASP A 175 -11.75 -9.75 -5.92
N CYS A 176 -12.10 -8.90 -4.94
CA CYS A 176 -11.13 -8.33 -4.00
C CYS A 176 -11.19 -8.92 -2.58
N VAL A 177 -12.34 -9.41 -2.11
CA VAL A 177 -12.43 -9.99 -0.76
C VAL A 177 -11.94 -11.45 -0.82
N PRO A 178 -10.92 -11.83 -0.02
CA PRO A 178 -10.43 -13.20 0.07
C PRO A 178 -11.53 -14.25 0.30
N ASP A 179 -11.56 -15.29 -0.52
CA ASP A 179 -12.37 -16.48 -0.26
C ASP A 179 -11.54 -17.56 0.43
N LEU A 180 -11.66 -17.60 1.76
CA LEU A 180 -10.97 -18.54 2.65
C LEU A 180 -11.87 -19.68 3.11
N SER A 181 -13.02 -19.92 2.44
CA SER A 181 -13.99 -20.93 2.84
C SER A 181 -13.44 -22.36 2.90
N GLU A 182 -12.38 -22.66 2.12
CA GLU A 182 -11.70 -23.96 2.14
C GLU A 182 -11.03 -24.26 3.49
N HIS A 183 -10.73 -23.24 4.28
CA HIS A 183 -10.11 -23.36 5.60
C HIS A 183 -11.15 -23.36 6.74
N GLY A 184 -12.44 -23.21 6.43
CA GLY A 184 -13.52 -23.15 7.41
C GLY A 184 -13.62 -21.78 8.08
N ASP A 185 -13.75 -21.78 9.41
CA ASP A 185 -13.90 -20.55 10.20
C ASP A 185 -12.52 -20.03 10.64
N VAL A 186 -11.98 -19.10 9.86
CA VAL A 186 -10.62 -18.56 10.01
C VAL A 186 -10.55 -17.20 10.70
N TYR A 187 -11.70 -16.60 11.00
CA TYR A 187 -11.77 -15.23 11.48
C TYR A 187 -12.19 -15.16 12.95
N ASP A 188 -11.53 -14.27 13.68
CA ASP A 188 -12.02 -13.78 14.97
C ASP A 188 -12.67 -12.42 14.75
N LEU A 189 -13.96 -12.34 15.07
CA LEU A 189 -14.76 -11.12 14.96
C LEU A 189 -14.81 -10.44 16.32
N THR A 190 -14.55 -9.14 16.35
CA THR A 190 -14.67 -8.32 17.56
C THR A 190 -15.86 -7.38 17.43
N PHE A 191 -16.70 -7.35 18.47
CA PHE A 191 -17.91 -6.54 18.56
C PHE A 191 -17.71 -5.37 19.53
N GLY A 192 -16.83 -4.44 19.18
CA GLY A 192 -16.43 -3.33 20.06
C GLY A 192 -17.54 -2.34 20.40
N LEU A 193 -18.69 -2.41 19.71
CA LEU A 193 -19.90 -1.65 20.02
C LEU A 193 -20.96 -2.46 20.79
N GLY A 194 -20.65 -3.70 21.15
CA GLY A 194 -21.60 -4.67 21.73
C GLY A 194 -22.13 -5.67 20.71
N ASP A 195 -22.62 -6.82 21.21
CA ASP A 195 -22.99 -7.99 20.40
C ASP A 195 -24.21 -7.76 19.49
N ASP A 196 -25.02 -6.75 19.77
CA ASP A 196 -26.18 -6.36 18.95
C ASP A 196 -25.78 -5.50 17.72
N HIS A 197 -24.50 -5.13 17.60
CA HIS A 197 -23.97 -4.35 16.48
C HIS A 197 -23.14 -5.22 15.53
N PRO A 198 -22.93 -4.78 14.28
CA PRO A 198 -21.95 -5.44 13.40
C PRO A 198 -20.54 -5.43 14.01
N PRO A 199 -19.68 -6.40 13.64
CA PRO A 199 -18.30 -6.43 14.14
C PRO A 199 -17.55 -5.17 13.74
N THR A 200 -16.75 -4.64 14.66
CA THR A 200 -15.94 -3.44 14.49
C THR A 200 -14.57 -3.77 13.90
N SER A 201 -14.03 -4.95 14.22
CA SER A 201 -12.75 -5.41 13.69
C SER A 201 -12.73 -6.94 13.49
N VAL A 202 -11.78 -7.39 12.66
CA VAL A 202 -11.60 -8.79 12.27
C VAL A 202 -10.11 -9.14 12.36
N ALA A 203 -9.77 -10.33 12.82
CA ALA A 203 -8.42 -10.89 12.76
C ALA A 203 -8.43 -12.28 12.12
N ILE A 204 -7.29 -12.69 11.54
CA ILE A 204 -7.07 -14.10 11.20
C ILE A 204 -6.64 -14.83 12.48
N ARG A 205 -7.36 -15.92 12.80
CA ARG A 205 -7.04 -16.84 13.89
C ARG A 205 -5.60 -17.33 13.81
N LYS A 206 -4.91 -17.41 14.96
CA LYS A 206 -3.46 -17.65 15.04
C LYS A 206 -3.02 -18.93 14.30
N GLU A 207 -3.78 -19.99 14.42
CA GLU A 207 -3.53 -21.29 13.79
C GLU A 207 -3.57 -21.24 12.25
N PHE A 208 -4.24 -20.24 11.65
CA PHE A 208 -4.34 -20.07 10.20
C PHE A 208 -3.34 -19.05 9.63
N GLN A 209 -2.77 -18.17 10.46
CA GLN A 209 -1.88 -17.10 9.99
C GLN A 209 -0.72 -17.64 9.14
N ARG A 210 0.00 -18.67 9.61
CA ARG A 210 1.09 -19.28 8.83
C ARG A 210 0.58 -20.01 7.58
N ILE A 211 -0.57 -20.66 7.67
CA ILE A 211 -1.13 -21.48 6.58
C ILE A 211 -1.54 -20.60 5.39
N ILE A 212 -2.02 -19.39 5.66
CA ILE A 212 -2.63 -18.49 4.69
C ILE A 212 -1.69 -17.35 4.26
N LEU A 213 -0.95 -16.76 5.19
CA LEU A 213 -0.14 -15.55 4.93
C LEU A 213 1.36 -15.82 4.76
N TYR A 214 1.89 -16.86 5.42
CA TYR A 214 3.34 -17.03 5.66
C TYR A 214 3.83 -18.46 5.36
N GLN A 215 3.17 -19.18 4.47
CA GLN A 215 3.44 -20.61 4.24
C GLN A 215 4.81 -20.86 3.59
N GLN A 216 5.39 -19.86 2.92
CA GLN A 216 6.73 -19.91 2.34
C GLN A 216 7.72 -19.01 3.10
N SER A 217 7.24 -18.22 4.06
CA SER A 217 8.09 -17.34 4.87
C SER A 217 8.90 -18.14 5.92
N PRO A 218 10.10 -17.65 6.29
CA PRO A 218 10.89 -18.19 7.40
C PRO A 218 10.06 -18.32 8.69
N GLN A 219 10.41 -19.29 9.54
CA GLN A 219 9.63 -19.57 10.76
C GLN A 219 9.71 -18.40 11.74
N GLU A 220 10.86 -17.76 11.82
CA GLU A 220 11.15 -16.64 12.69
C GLU A 220 10.30 -15.42 12.32
N ASP A 221 10.12 -15.16 11.02
CA ASP A 221 9.28 -14.06 10.53
C ASP A 221 7.80 -14.35 10.79
N SER A 222 7.37 -15.60 10.61
CA SER A 222 6.01 -16.01 10.96
C SER A 222 5.75 -15.93 12.47
N ALA A 223 6.75 -16.22 13.30
CA ALA A 223 6.67 -16.08 14.75
C ALA A 223 6.58 -14.60 15.15
N LEU A 224 7.42 -13.75 14.56
CA LEU A 224 7.37 -12.29 14.72
C LEU A 224 5.98 -11.75 14.33
N ALA A 225 5.48 -12.15 13.16
CA ALA A 225 4.16 -11.75 12.71
C ALA A 225 3.05 -12.16 13.67
N SER A 226 3.11 -13.36 14.26
CA SER A 226 2.11 -13.83 15.22
C SER A 226 2.01 -13.00 16.51
N ILE A 227 3.06 -12.21 16.81
CA ILE A 227 3.12 -11.30 17.96
C ILE A 227 2.62 -9.90 17.56
N LEU A 228 2.88 -9.47 16.33
CA LEU A 228 2.64 -8.11 15.87
C LEU A 228 1.32 -7.92 15.09
N LEU A 229 0.78 -8.99 14.50
CA LEU A 229 -0.50 -8.93 13.81
C LEU A 229 -1.61 -8.45 14.75
N ARG A 230 -2.47 -7.58 14.23
CA ARG A 230 -3.66 -7.07 14.93
C ARG A 230 -4.93 -7.35 14.14
N SER A 231 -6.07 -7.21 14.81
CA SER A 231 -7.35 -7.06 14.13
C SER A 231 -7.32 -5.81 13.26
N TRP A 232 -7.93 -5.87 12.08
CA TRP A 232 -8.14 -4.70 11.23
C TRP A 232 -9.60 -4.23 11.30
N PRO A 233 -9.87 -2.92 11.11
CA PRO A 233 -11.22 -2.39 11.13
C PRO A 233 -12.09 -2.94 9.99
N THR A 234 -13.36 -3.25 10.27
CA THR A 234 -14.34 -3.60 9.22
C THR A 234 -14.67 -2.42 8.31
N ALA A 235 -14.37 -1.19 8.76
CA ALA A 235 -14.46 0.04 7.97
C ALA A 235 -13.70 -0.04 6.63
N LEU A 236 -12.68 -0.90 6.51
CA LEU A 236 -11.99 -1.17 5.24
C LEU A 236 -12.95 -1.61 4.12
N THR A 237 -14.01 -2.36 4.45
CA THR A 237 -15.04 -2.82 3.50
C THR A 237 -15.94 -1.70 2.97
N THR A 238 -15.85 -0.51 3.56
CA THR A 238 -16.60 0.68 3.14
C THR A 238 -15.85 1.52 2.10
N ALA A 239 -14.64 1.12 1.71
CA ALA A 239 -13.80 1.84 0.76
C ALA A 239 -14.51 2.08 -0.58
N ARG A 240 -14.93 3.32 -0.81
CA ARG A 240 -15.60 3.79 -2.03
C ARG A 240 -15.08 5.18 -2.34
N PHE A 241 -14.55 5.38 -3.53
CA PHE A 241 -13.90 6.64 -3.91
C PHE A 241 -13.95 6.90 -5.41
N GLY A 242 -13.81 8.17 -5.80
CA GLY A 242 -14.01 8.62 -7.17
C GLY A 242 -15.45 8.49 -7.67
N SER A 243 -15.65 8.80 -8.96
CA SER A 243 -16.94 8.65 -9.67
C SER A 243 -16.70 8.00 -11.03
N ALA A 244 -17.60 7.12 -11.46
CA ALA A 244 -17.59 6.54 -12.80
C ALA A 244 -18.07 7.54 -13.88
N ASP A 245 -18.73 8.62 -13.47
CA ASP A 245 -19.40 9.57 -14.35
C ASP A 245 -18.50 10.78 -14.67
N GLY A 246 -17.52 10.59 -15.56
CA GLY A 246 -16.97 11.68 -16.36
C GLY A 246 -15.54 12.13 -16.09
N VAL A 247 -14.85 12.41 -17.21
CA VAL A 247 -13.42 12.67 -17.43
C VAL A 247 -12.60 11.37 -17.38
N GLU A 248 -12.05 10.98 -18.53
CA GLU A 248 -10.92 10.03 -18.66
C GLU A 248 -10.07 10.09 -17.39
N SER A 249 -10.19 9.03 -16.59
CA SER A 249 -10.02 9.15 -15.15
C SER A 249 -8.62 9.68 -14.86
N ALA A 250 -8.50 10.84 -14.20
CA ALA A 250 -7.20 11.43 -13.90
C ALA A 250 -6.28 10.44 -13.14
N ILE A 251 -6.90 9.45 -12.49
CA ILE A 251 -6.24 8.32 -11.85
C ILE A 251 -5.50 7.38 -12.82
N ASP A 252 -5.89 7.26 -14.09
CA ASP A 252 -5.16 6.48 -15.11
C ASP A 252 -3.90 7.20 -15.61
N ARG A 253 -3.68 8.46 -15.23
CA ARG A 253 -2.42 9.18 -15.52
C ARG A 253 -1.26 8.70 -14.63
N VAL A 254 -1.56 8.15 -13.47
CA VAL A 254 -0.55 7.58 -12.58
C VAL A 254 -0.16 6.21 -13.13
N ARG A 255 1.12 6.03 -13.48
CA ARG A 255 1.65 4.73 -13.91
C ARG A 255 1.40 3.70 -12.82
N ARG A 256 0.83 2.55 -13.19
CA ARG A 256 0.58 1.44 -12.26
C ARG A 256 1.43 0.23 -12.64
N VAL A 257 2.01 -0.41 -11.63
CA VAL A 257 2.70 -1.70 -11.75
C VAL A 257 2.05 -2.67 -10.80
N TYR A 258 1.82 -3.90 -11.23
CA TYR A 258 1.30 -4.95 -10.37
C TYR A 258 2.30 -6.10 -10.25
N ILE A 259 2.65 -6.50 -9.04
CA ILE A 259 3.52 -7.62 -8.72
C ILE A 259 2.63 -8.74 -8.17
N LYS A 260 2.46 -9.80 -8.97
CA LYS A 260 1.66 -10.98 -8.63
C LYS A 260 2.44 -11.97 -7.78
N THR A 261 1.82 -12.49 -6.74
CA THR A 261 2.35 -13.58 -5.90
C THR A 261 1.74 -14.91 -6.35
N VAL A 262 2.56 -15.86 -6.81
CA VAL A 262 2.06 -17.09 -7.47
C VAL A 262 1.43 -18.08 -6.50
N ASN A 263 1.97 -18.19 -5.28
CA ASN A 263 1.51 -19.19 -4.30
C ASN A 263 0.58 -18.56 -3.25
N ASP A 264 -0.04 -17.43 -3.55
CA ASP A 264 -0.87 -16.67 -2.61
C ASP A 264 -2.14 -17.44 -2.22
N ARG A 265 -2.35 -17.61 -0.92
CA ARG A 265 -3.55 -18.26 -0.35
C ARG A 265 -4.55 -17.27 0.24
N MET A 266 -4.18 -16.00 0.34
CA MET A 266 -5.02 -14.92 0.85
C MET A 266 -5.72 -14.21 -0.30
N VAL A 267 -4.97 -13.67 -1.26
CA VAL A 267 -5.50 -13.08 -2.50
C VAL A 267 -5.09 -14.01 -3.63
N LYS A 268 -5.95 -14.99 -3.93
CA LYS A 268 -5.61 -16.09 -4.83
C LYS A 268 -5.21 -15.58 -6.22
N PRO A 269 -4.33 -16.29 -6.97
CA PRO A 269 -3.88 -15.84 -8.29
C PRO A 269 -5.03 -15.48 -9.24
N GLU A 270 -6.15 -16.21 -9.18
CA GLU A 270 -7.34 -15.93 -9.99
C GLU A 270 -8.01 -14.60 -9.63
N GLN A 271 -8.01 -14.24 -8.34
CA GLN A 271 -8.52 -12.95 -7.85
C GLN A 271 -7.60 -11.80 -8.28
N GLN A 272 -6.29 -11.98 -8.18
CA GLN A 272 -5.30 -11.00 -8.67
C GLN A 272 -5.48 -10.75 -10.17
N GLU A 273 -5.63 -11.82 -10.95
CA GLU A 273 -5.84 -11.76 -12.40
C GLU A 273 -7.18 -11.11 -12.76
N ALA A 274 -8.26 -11.37 -12.01
CA ALA A 274 -9.55 -10.74 -12.21
C ALA A 274 -9.47 -9.20 -12.04
N MET A 275 -8.80 -8.74 -10.98
CA MET A 275 -8.59 -7.30 -10.75
C MET A 275 -7.73 -6.66 -11.86
N ILE A 276 -6.63 -7.31 -12.26
CA ILE A 276 -5.76 -6.85 -13.34
C ILE A 276 -6.53 -6.72 -14.66
N ARG A 277 -7.38 -7.70 -15.01
CA ARG A 277 -8.18 -7.65 -16.25
C ARG A 277 -9.18 -6.51 -16.25
N ARG A 278 -9.78 -6.20 -15.10
CA ARG A 278 -10.80 -5.14 -14.97
C ARG A 278 -10.19 -3.75 -14.98
N TRP A 279 -8.99 -3.58 -14.43
CA TRP A 279 -8.28 -2.31 -14.41
C TRP A 279 -6.80 -2.50 -14.76
N PRO A 280 -6.47 -2.66 -16.05
CA PRO A 280 -5.12 -3.02 -16.48
C PRO A 280 -4.05 -2.01 -16.01
N PRO A 281 -2.96 -2.47 -15.35
CA PRO A 281 -1.81 -1.64 -15.04
C PRO A 281 -0.89 -1.51 -16.27
N SER A 282 0.07 -0.61 -16.21
CA SER A 282 1.08 -0.42 -17.27
C SER A 282 2.06 -1.59 -17.37
N GLU A 283 2.28 -2.29 -16.27
CA GLU A 283 3.18 -3.45 -16.20
C GLU A 283 2.65 -4.46 -15.18
N VAL A 284 2.80 -5.75 -15.51
CA VAL A 284 2.52 -6.86 -14.60
C VAL A 284 3.78 -7.70 -14.47
N MET A 285 4.27 -7.83 -13.25
CA MET A 285 5.40 -8.67 -12.88
C MET A 285 4.88 -9.83 -12.01
N THR A 286 5.70 -10.85 -11.80
CA THR A 286 5.32 -12.03 -11.02
C THR A 286 6.48 -12.44 -10.12
N ILE A 287 6.17 -12.87 -8.90
CA ILE A 287 7.10 -13.39 -7.92
C ILE A 287 6.54 -14.72 -7.35
N ASP A 288 7.41 -15.73 -7.29
CA ASP A 288 7.05 -17.08 -6.85
C ASP A 288 7.05 -17.19 -5.32
N THR A 289 6.08 -16.54 -4.67
CA THR A 289 5.99 -16.43 -3.20
C THR A 289 4.57 -16.63 -2.69
N ASP A 290 4.47 -16.73 -1.36
CA ASP A 290 3.24 -16.58 -0.60
C ASP A 290 2.71 -15.14 -0.65
N HIS A 291 1.68 -14.85 0.16
CA HIS A 291 1.09 -13.52 0.28
C HIS A 291 2.06 -12.46 0.83
N SER A 292 3.18 -12.88 1.42
CA SER A 292 4.09 -12.01 2.20
C SER A 292 5.51 -11.99 1.59
N PRO A 293 5.67 -11.53 0.34
CA PRO A 293 6.98 -11.51 -0.34
C PRO A 293 8.03 -10.67 0.39
N PHE A 294 7.61 -9.71 1.23
CA PHE A 294 8.50 -8.95 2.11
C PHE A 294 9.18 -9.80 3.20
N PHE A 295 8.72 -11.03 3.45
CA PHE A 295 9.38 -12.03 4.30
C PHE A 295 9.92 -13.22 3.52
N SER A 296 9.13 -13.78 2.60
CA SER A 296 9.50 -15.01 1.87
C SER A 296 10.58 -14.79 0.79
N ALA A 297 10.63 -13.63 0.15
CA ALA A 297 11.67 -13.30 -0.83
C ALA A 297 11.95 -11.79 -0.93
N PRO A 298 12.42 -11.13 0.14
CA PRO A 298 12.55 -9.67 0.22
C PRO A 298 13.54 -9.09 -0.80
N GLU A 299 14.65 -9.78 -1.10
CA GLU A 299 15.63 -9.36 -2.09
C GLU A 299 15.05 -9.40 -3.51
N HIS A 300 14.31 -10.45 -3.84
CA HIS A 300 13.65 -10.58 -5.14
C HIS A 300 12.52 -9.54 -5.29
N LEU A 301 11.74 -9.31 -4.22
CA LEU A 301 10.75 -8.24 -4.22
C LEU A 301 11.39 -6.87 -4.43
N CYS A 302 12.51 -6.59 -3.75
CA CYS A 302 13.26 -5.35 -3.93
C CYS A 302 13.72 -5.21 -5.39
N ALA A 303 14.33 -6.24 -5.97
CA ALA A 303 14.78 -6.23 -7.36
C ALA A 303 13.64 -5.94 -8.36
N LEU A 304 12.45 -6.50 -8.15
CA LEU A 304 11.28 -6.21 -8.98
C LEU A 304 10.81 -4.76 -8.83
N ILE A 305 10.79 -4.23 -7.60
CA ILE A 305 10.45 -2.82 -7.36
C ILE A 305 11.44 -1.92 -8.08
N LEU A 306 12.74 -2.11 -7.88
CA LEU A 306 13.82 -1.32 -8.51
C LEU A 306 13.76 -1.38 -10.04
N LYS A 307 13.53 -2.57 -10.60
CA LYS A 307 13.35 -2.76 -12.05
C LYS A 307 12.16 -1.95 -12.61
N SER A 308 11.17 -1.65 -11.77
CA SER A 308 9.96 -0.95 -12.18
C SER A 308 10.03 0.58 -12.02
N LEU A 309 11.10 1.13 -11.41
CA LEU A 309 11.27 2.57 -11.16
C LEU A 309 11.70 3.34 -12.42
#